data_AF-A0AAE6LUT6-F1
#
_entry.id   AF-A0AAE6LUT6-F1
#
_cell.length_a   1.000
_cell.length_b   1.000
_cell.length_c   1.000
_cell.angle_alpha   90.00
_cell.angle_beta   90.00
_cell.angle_gamma   90.00
#
_symmetry.space_group_name_H-M   'P 1'
#
loop_
_entity.id
_entity.type
_entity.pdbx_description
1 polymer ?
#
loop_
_entity_poly.entity_id
_entity_poly.type
_entity_poly.pdbx_seq_one_letter_code
_entity_poly.pdbx_strand_id
1 'polypeptide(L)' 'MRCRYCNSEMMPQDNDRMGYDTYSKIYICLNSKCKAVYEEWTTSKGASLVDRNRWFNPKIKDFEK' A
#
# COMPACT_ATOMS: atom_id res chain seq x y z
N MET A 1 7.71 -5.54 4.33
CA MET A 1 6.58 -4.97 5.13
C MET A 1 5.74 -6.11 5.69
N ARG A 2 5.06 -5.92 6.83
CA ARG A 2 4.10 -6.88 7.41
C ARG A 2 2.67 -6.33 7.31
N CYS A 3 1.70 -7.22 7.04
CA CYS A 3 0.30 -6.86 6.91
C CYS A 3 -0.32 -6.47 8.26
N ARG A 4 -0.98 -5.30 8.34
CA ARG A 4 -1.62 -4.81 9.57
C ARG A 4 -2.72 -5.75 10.11
N TYR A 5 -3.45 -6.43 9.24
CA TYR A 5 -4.64 -7.21 9.65
C TYR A 5 -4.34 -8.67 10.03
N CYS A 6 -3.22 -9.24 9.57
CA CYS A 6 -2.92 -10.66 9.81
C CYS A 6 -1.43 -10.94 10.06
N ASN A 7 -0.60 -9.91 10.15
CA ASN A 7 0.86 -9.98 10.39
C ASN A 7 1.66 -10.87 9.43
N SER A 8 1.04 -11.28 8.31
CA SER A 8 1.70 -12.03 7.25
C SER A 8 2.62 -11.13 6.43
N GLU A 9 3.55 -11.74 5.71
CA GLU A 9 4.44 -11.00 4.81
C GLU A 9 3.64 -10.35 3.67
N MET A 10 4.16 -9.22 3.20
CA MET A 10 3.60 -8.51 2.06
C MET A 10 4.66 -8.41 0.96
N MET A 11 4.21 -8.66 -0.27
CA MET A 11 5.02 -8.54 -1.46
C MET A 11 4.86 -7.13 -2.04
N PRO A 12 5.94 -6.33 -2.12
CA PRO A 12 5.89 -5.07 -2.85
C PRO A 12 5.69 -5.36 -4.34
N GLN A 13 4.94 -4.49 -5.01
CA GLN A 13 4.84 -4.40 -6.45
C GLN A 13 5.70 -3.24 -6.96
N ASP A 14 5.64 -2.99 -8.25
CA ASP A 14 6.36 -1.91 -8.90
C ASP A 14 5.99 -0.54 -8.30
N ASN A 15 6.93 0.40 -8.40
CA ASN A 15 6.77 1.75 -7.92
C ASN A 15 6.40 2.66 -9.09
N ASP A 16 5.11 2.79 -9.34
CA ASP A 16 4.57 3.47 -10.51
C ASP A 16 4.62 4.99 -10.35
N ARG A 17 5.04 5.70 -11.40
CA ARG A 17 5.03 7.17 -11.42
C ARG A 17 3.60 7.66 -11.68
N MET A 18 3.04 8.40 -10.73
CA MET A 18 1.64 8.85 -10.75
C MET A 18 1.46 10.31 -11.25
N GLY A 19 2.56 10.98 -11.61
CA GLY A 19 2.57 12.39 -12.00
C GLY A 19 2.91 13.33 -10.84
N TYR A 20 3.14 14.62 -11.15
CA TYR A 20 3.53 15.65 -10.16
C TYR A 20 4.69 15.23 -9.23
N ASP A 21 5.67 14.52 -9.79
CA ASP A 21 6.81 13.96 -9.05
C ASP A 21 6.42 13.09 -7.84
N THR A 22 5.30 12.38 -7.96
CA THR A 22 4.84 11.37 -7.00
C THR A 22 4.85 9.98 -7.61
N TYR A 23 5.05 9.00 -6.73
CA TYR A 23 5.10 7.59 -7.04
C TYR A 23 4.17 6.83 -6.08
N SER A 24 3.54 5.78 -6.57
CA SER A 24 2.73 4.86 -5.77
C SER A 24 3.33 3.46 -5.84
N LYS A 25 3.50 2.84 -4.67
CA LYS A 25 3.91 1.45 -4.54
C LYS A 25 2.83 0.67 -3.81
N ILE A 26 2.41 -0.43 -4.42
CA ILE A 26 1.42 -1.33 -3.85
C ILE A 26 2.13 -2.47 -3.13
N TYR A 27 1.68 -2.81 -1.93
CA TYR A 27 2.10 -3.98 -1.18
C TYR A 27 0.90 -4.91 -1.03
N ILE A 28 1.04 -6.15 -1.48
CA ILE A 28 -0.03 -7.15 -1.44
C ILE A 28 0.24 -8.16 -0.32
N CYS A 29 -0.75 -8.41 0.52
CA CYS A 29 -0.64 -9.45 1.56
C CYS A 29 -0.57 -10.85 0.93
N LEU A 30 0.47 -11.62 1.28
CA LEU A 30 0.66 -12.99 0.76
C LEU A 30 -0.30 -14.02 1.37
N ASN A 31 -1.02 -13.64 2.45
CA ASN A 31 -2.09 -14.45 2.98
C ASN A 31 -3.37 -14.26 2.14
N SER A 32 -3.66 -15.24 1.30
CA SER A 32 -4.80 -15.26 0.36
C SER A 32 -6.18 -15.13 1.03
N LYS A 33 -6.29 -15.41 2.34
CA LYS A 33 -7.53 -15.19 3.11
C LYS A 33 -7.70 -13.72 3.51
N CYS A 34 -6.60 -13.03 3.80
CA CYS A 34 -6.63 -11.64 4.26
C CYS A 34 -6.94 -10.68 3.10
N LYS A 35 -6.28 -10.85 1.94
CA LYS A 35 -6.49 -10.00 0.75
C LYS A 35 -6.35 -8.49 0.99
N ALA A 36 -5.62 -8.10 2.04
CA ALA A 36 -5.33 -6.70 2.31
C ALA A 36 -4.23 -6.18 1.37
N VAL A 37 -4.32 -4.89 1.07
CA VAL A 37 -3.36 -4.17 0.24
C VAL A 37 -2.96 -2.90 0.99
N TYR A 38 -1.69 -2.50 0.88
CA TYR A 38 -1.24 -1.20 1.32
C TYR A 38 -0.73 -0.42 0.12
N GLU A 39 -1.15 0.82 -0.02
CA GLU A 39 -0.65 1.74 -1.02
C GLU A 39 0.22 2.79 -0.34
N GLU A 40 1.49 2.82 -0.70
CA GLU A 40 2.48 3.78 -0.22
C GLU A 40 2.74 4.83 -1.30
N TRP A 41 2.59 6.09 -0.93
CA TRP A 41 2.89 7.24 -1.79
C TRP A 41 4.21 7.87 -1.39
N THR A 42 5.03 8.17 -2.38
CA THR A 42 6.33 8.83 -2.19
C THR A 42 6.52 9.97 -3.19
N THR A 43 7.39 10.91 -2.86
CA THR A 43 7.90 11.91 -3.79
C THR A 43 9.01 11.32 -4.68
N SER A 44 9.45 12.05 -5.70
CA SER A 44 10.59 11.69 -6.55
C SER A 44 11.91 11.50 -5.81
N LYS A 45 12.02 12.03 -4.59
CA LYS A 45 13.17 11.85 -3.71
C LYS A 45 13.00 10.67 -2.74
N GLY A 46 11.92 9.90 -2.86
CA GLY A 46 11.59 8.78 -1.98
C GLY A 46 11.01 9.17 -0.61
N ALA A 47 10.72 10.45 -0.37
CA ALA A 47 10.07 10.87 0.87
C ALA A 47 8.60 10.43 0.89
N SER A 48 8.14 9.82 1.98
CA SER A 48 6.77 9.33 2.12
C SER A 48 5.75 10.46 2.24
N LEU A 49 4.62 10.33 1.55
CA LEU A 49 3.46 11.20 1.62
C LEU A 49 2.42 10.54 2.51
N VAL A 50 2.61 10.71 3.84
CA VAL A 50 1.86 9.97 4.87
C VAL A 50 0.35 10.20 4.79
N ASP A 51 -0.07 11.39 4.35
CA ASP A 51 -1.47 11.78 4.12
C ASP A 51 -2.15 11.04 2.96
N ARG A 52 -1.36 10.42 2.06
CA ARG A 52 -1.87 9.65 0.92
C ARG A 52 -1.74 8.14 1.10
N ASN A 53 -0.90 7.72 2.05
CA ASN A 53 -0.72 6.31 2.37
C ASN A 53 -2.02 5.72 2.91
N ARG A 54 -2.46 4.59 2.36
CA ARG A 54 -3.76 4.02 2.72
C ARG A 54 -3.77 2.50 2.66
N TRP A 55 -4.57 1.91 3.53
CA TRP A 55 -4.80 0.47 3.55
C TRP A 55 -6.13 0.15 2.88
N PHE A 56 -6.12 -0.83 1.98
CA PHE A 56 -7.34 -1.48 1.55
C PHE A 56 -7.83 -2.42 2.66
N ASN A 57 -8.99 -2.13 3.21
CA ASN A 57 -9.62 -2.93 4.24
C ASN A 57 -10.49 -4.01 3.60
N PRO A 58 -10.11 -5.30 3.73
CA PRO A 58 -10.82 -6.40 3.08
C PRO A 58 -12.22 -6.65 3.66
N LYS A 59 -12.53 -6.15 4.87
CA LYS A 59 -13.85 -6.31 5.49
C LYS A 59 -14.90 -5.40 4.85
N ILE A 60 -14.52 -4.15 4.55
CA ILE A 60 -15.40 -3.16 3.91
C ILE A 60 -15.19 -3.06 2.40
N LYS A 61 -14.17 -3.77 1.86
CA LYS A 61 -13.78 -3.78 0.45
C LYS A 61 -13.50 -2.39 -0.11
N ASP A 62 -12.90 -1.52 0.69
CA ASP A 62 -12.55 -0.16 0.32
C ASP A 62 -11.26 0.28 1.02
N PHE A 63 -10.65 1.36 0.56
CA PHE A 63 -9.53 1.99 1.22
C PHE A 63 -9.98 2.75 2.47
N GLU A 64 -9.22 2.58 3.55
CA GLU A 64 -9.35 3.40 4.76
C GLU A 64 -8.99 4.85 4.42
N LYS A 65 -9.85 5.77 4.86
CA LYS A 65 -9.64 7.23 4.76
C LYS A 65 -8.85 7.75 5.96
#